data_AF-A0A1M7NYR4-F1
#
_entry.id   AF-A0A1M7NYR4-F1
#
_cell.length_a   1.000
_cell.length_b   1.000
_cell.length_c   1.000
_cell.angle_alpha   90.00
_cell.angle_beta   90.00
_cell.angle_gamma   90.00
#
_symmetry.space_group_name_H-M   'P 1'
#
loop_
_entity.id
_entity.type
_entity.pdbx_description
1 polymer ?
#
loop_
_entity_poly.entity_id
_entity_poly.type
_entity_poly.pdbx_seq_one_letter_code
_entity_poly.pdbx_strand_id
1 'polypeptide(L)'
;MNKTTKIVSLLLLALSIGLSPACTEEDEFIAEVFQVPARATFLKTDVSDTPVDPVIIGLEENGIATGTRLSIRTLGDFINSPSGSTRSDAVGLFSATLQLLGSEEQNRVPGAIDAGENRMTDNTFEGNLPTDIEEDFRIDEETIEIVVPTGAQYLFLGNADSKQSDNSETAQGFRVEIRFPADN
;
A
#
# COMPACT_ATOMS: atom_id res chain seq x y z
N MET A 1 22.87 -67.04 -59.04
CA MET A 1 23.55 -66.18 -58.05
C MET A 1 22.84 -64.83 -58.05
N ASN A 2 22.35 -64.21 -56.97
CA ASN A 2 22.05 -64.62 -55.60
C ASN A 2 20.90 -63.72 -55.13
N LYS A 3 20.08 -64.26 -54.21
CA LYS A 3 18.92 -63.64 -53.56
C LYS A 3 19.32 -62.39 -52.76
N THR A 4 18.43 -61.40 -52.63
CA THR A 4 18.51 -60.46 -51.51
C THR A 4 17.11 -60.06 -51.01
N THR A 5 17.04 -60.11 -49.68
CA THR A 5 15.92 -60.23 -48.75
C THR A 5 15.13 -58.93 -48.55
N LYS A 6 13.81 -59.02 -48.41
CA LYS A 6 12.95 -57.97 -47.84
C LYS A 6 12.98 -58.06 -46.31
N ILE A 7 13.30 -56.97 -45.62
CA ILE A 7 13.11 -56.83 -44.17
C ILE A 7 11.88 -55.95 -43.93
N VAL A 8 10.89 -56.51 -43.25
CA VAL A 8 9.70 -55.81 -42.75
C VAL A 8 10.08 -55.18 -41.41
N SER A 9 9.98 -53.86 -41.29
CA SER A 9 10.14 -53.15 -40.02
C SER A 9 8.80 -53.05 -39.30
N LEU A 10 8.77 -53.53 -38.06
CA LEU A 10 7.63 -53.55 -37.16
C LEU A 10 7.61 -52.21 -36.39
N LEU A 11 6.56 -51.40 -36.58
CA LEU A 11 6.38 -50.14 -35.87
C LEU A 11 5.73 -50.41 -34.51
N LEU A 12 6.48 -50.28 -33.41
CA LEU A 12 5.93 -50.26 -32.05
C LEU A 12 5.42 -48.85 -31.73
N LEU A 13 4.12 -48.70 -31.47
CA LEU A 13 3.52 -47.47 -30.98
C LEU A 13 3.65 -47.45 -29.44
N ALA A 14 4.60 -46.68 -28.91
CA ALA A 14 4.69 -46.43 -27.48
C ALA A 14 3.69 -45.33 -27.10
N LEU A 15 2.65 -45.70 -26.35
CA LEU A 15 1.69 -44.76 -25.77
C LEU A 15 2.30 -44.19 -24.48
N SER A 16 2.90 -43.00 -24.57
CA SER A 16 3.37 -42.26 -23.41
C SER A 16 2.18 -41.57 -22.73
N ILE A 17 1.76 -42.10 -21.57
CA ILE A 17 0.87 -41.39 -20.64
C ILE A 17 1.71 -40.31 -19.97
N GLY A 18 1.57 -39.07 -20.43
CA GLY A 18 2.13 -37.91 -19.75
C GLY A 18 1.31 -37.64 -18.49
N LEU A 19 1.85 -37.97 -17.32
CA LEU A 19 1.46 -37.29 -16.09
C LEU A 19 2.18 -35.93 -16.10
N SER A 20 1.46 -34.87 -16.47
CA SER A 20 1.91 -33.53 -16.14
C SER A 20 1.78 -33.36 -14.63
N PRO A 21 2.84 -32.94 -13.89
CA PRO A 21 2.62 -32.41 -12.57
C PRO A 21 1.71 -31.19 -12.73
N ALA A 22 0.58 -31.16 -12.01
CA ALA A 22 -0.15 -29.92 -11.81
C ALA A 22 0.82 -28.98 -11.09
N CYS A 23 1.45 -28.08 -11.84
CA CYS A 23 2.28 -27.03 -11.29
C CYS A 23 1.31 -26.07 -10.61
N THR A 24 1.20 -26.15 -9.29
CA THR A 24 0.57 -25.10 -8.49
C THR A 24 1.53 -23.92 -8.59
N GLU A 25 1.20 -22.91 -9.40
CA GLU A 25 1.84 -21.60 -9.28
C GLU A 25 1.41 -21.06 -7.91
N GLU A 26 2.32 -21.06 -6.95
CA GLU A 26 2.15 -20.25 -5.76
C GLU A 26 2.34 -18.81 -6.23
N ASP A 27 1.30 -17.98 -6.11
CA ASP A 27 1.41 -16.55 -6.40
C ASP A 27 2.57 -15.99 -5.57
N GLU A 28 3.63 -15.56 -6.25
CA GLU A 28 4.73 -14.85 -5.61
C GLU A 28 4.22 -13.48 -5.18
N PHE A 29 4.46 -13.12 -3.91
CA PHE A 29 4.10 -11.80 -3.40
C PHE A 29 5.35 -10.97 -3.18
N ILE A 30 5.32 -9.73 -3.65
CA ILE A 30 6.28 -8.69 -3.31
C ILE A 30 5.81 -8.05 -2.01
N ALA A 31 6.75 -7.69 -1.14
CA ALA A 31 6.51 -6.93 0.08
C ALA A 31 7.43 -5.71 0.10
N GLU A 32 6.84 -4.54 -0.06
CA GLU A 32 7.55 -3.26 0.04
C GLU A 32 7.26 -2.58 1.37
N VAL A 33 8.27 -1.93 1.94
CA VAL A 33 8.17 -1.30 3.26
C VAL A 33 8.58 0.16 3.17
N PHE A 34 7.64 1.04 3.52
CA PHE A 34 7.81 2.49 3.44
C PHE A 34 7.92 3.08 4.84
N GLN A 35 8.99 3.85 5.08
CA GLN A 35 9.15 4.63 6.32
C GLN A 35 8.22 5.83 6.30
N VAL A 36 7.35 5.95 7.30
CA VAL A 36 6.45 7.09 7.48
C VAL A 36 7.00 7.93 8.64
N PRO A 37 7.47 9.17 8.39
CA PRO A 37 7.91 10.04 9.47
C PRO A 37 6.80 10.28 10.50
N ALA A 38 7.16 10.40 11.78
CA ALA A 38 6.21 10.58 12.88
C ALA A 38 5.32 11.84 12.72
N ARG A 39 5.75 12.82 11.92
CA ARG A 39 5.05 14.09 11.67
C ARG A 39 4.34 14.14 10.31
N ALA A 40 4.41 13.04 9.55
CA ALA A 40 3.96 13.00 8.16
C ALA A 40 2.44 12.90 8.08
N THR A 41 1.80 13.87 7.44
CA THR A 41 0.35 13.82 7.21
C THR A 41 -0.08 14.63 5.99
N PHE A 42 -1.10 14.13 5.30
CA PHE A 42 -1.86 14.87 4.28
C PHE A 42 -3.16 15.44 4.83
N LEU A 43 -3.49 15.21 6.10
CA LEU A 43 -4.66 15.81 6.73
C LEU A 43 -4.43 17.31 6.97
N LYS A 44 -5.53 18.04 7.14
CA LYS A 44 -5.49 19.44 7.55
C LYS A 44 -4.84 19.57 8.92
N THR A 45 -4.00 20.58 9.10
CA THR A 45 -3.45 20.96 10.40
C THR A 45 -3.84 22.39 10.76
N ASP A 46 -3.70 22.73 12.04
CA ASP A 46 -3.74 24.12 12.47
C ASP A 46 -2.52 24.89 11.93
N VAL A 47 -2.68 26.21 11.79
CA VAL A 47 -1.62 27.12 11.29
C VAL A 47 -0.40 27.19 12.21
N SER A 48 -0.58 26.89 13.50
CA SER A 48 0.51 26.86 14.49
C SER A 48 1.24 25.51 14.53
N ASP A 49 0.69 24.49 13.89
CA ASP A 49 1.29 23.17 13.85
C ASP A 49 2.42 23.10 12.81
N THR A 50 3.19 22.00 12.83
CA THR A 50 4.30 21.81 11.91
C THR A 50 4.31 20.38 11.38
N PRO A 51 3.41 20.01 10.47
CA PRO A 51 3.48 18.72 9.79
C PRO A 51 4.73 18.64 8.90
N VAL A 52 5.11 17.42 8.55
CA VAL A 52 5.93 17.16 7.36
C VAL A 52 5.07 16.52 6.28
N ASP A 53 5.55 16.56 5.05
CA ASP A 53 4.83 15.98 3.93
C ASP A 53 4.61 14.46 4.12
N PRO A 54 3.47 13.93 3.65
CA PRO A 54 3.18 12.50 3.65
C PRO A 54 4.20 11.74 2.78
N VAL A 55 4.27 10.42 2.96
CA VAL A 55 4.95 9.56 2.00
C VAL A 55 4.04 9.43 0.77
N ILE A 56 4.59 9.68 -0.42
CA ILE A 56 3.86 9.57 -1.69
C ILE A 56 4.51 8.45 -2.50
N ILE A 57 3.74 7.41 -2.79
CA ILE A 57 4.19 6.23 -3.53
C ILE A 57 3.62 6.32 -4.95
N GLY A 58 4.48 6.31 -5.97
CA GLY A 58 4.05 6.13 -7.36
C GLY A 58 3.70 4.66 -7.61
N LEU A 59 2.44 4.35 -7.90
CA LEU A 59 1.96 2.96 -7.95
C LEU A 59 2.60 2.18 -9.11
N GLU A 60 2.57 2.73 -10.33
CA GLU A 60 3.16 2.09 -11.52
C GLU A 60 4.68 1.91 -11.39
N GLU A 61 5.37 2.88 -10.79
CA GLU A 61 6.82 2.82 -10.54
C GLU A 61 7.20 1.69 -9.58
N ASN A 62 6.25 1.22 -8.78
CA ASN A 62 6.41 0.09 -7.85
C ASN A 62 5.75 -1.20 -8.35
N GLY A 63 5.32 -1.26 -9.62
CA GLY A 63 4.66 -2.45 -10.19
C GLY A 63 3.24 -2.68 -9.65
N ILE A 64 2.61 -1.66 -9.08
CA ILE A 64 1.25 -1.74 -8.54
C ILE A 64 0.26 -1.19 -9.58
N ALA A 65 -0.42 -2.09 -10.27
CA ALA A 65 -1.43 -1.74 -11.26
C ALA A 65 -2.81 -1.44 -10.65
N THR A 66 -3.66 -0.73 -11.41
CA THR A 66 -5.10 -0.62 -11.10
C THR A 66 -5.74 -2.00 -11.01
N GLY A 67 -6.60 -2.20 -10.02
CA GLY A 67 -7.29 -3.48 -9.80
C GLY A 67 -6.47 -4.50 -9.01
N THR A 68 -5.17 -4.24 -8.78
CA THR A 68 -4.35 -5.07 -7.88
C THR A 68 -4.92 -5.02 -6.48
N ARG A 69 -5.00 -6.19 -5.83
CA ARG A 69 -5.34 -6.30 -4.41
C ARG A 69 -4.06 -6.18 -3.58
N LEU A 70 -4.06 -5.23 -2.67
CA LEU A 70 -2.98 -4.96 -1.74
C LEU A 70 -3.35 -5.48 -0.35
N SER A 71 -2.42 -6.19 0.28
CA SER A 71 -2.44 -6.43 1.72
C SER A 71 -1.60 -5.34 2.39
N ILE A 72 -2.21 -4.48 3.21
CA ILE A 72 -1.54 -3.32 3.82
C ILE A 72 -1.62 -3.40 5.34
N ARG A 73 -0.52 -3.12 6.04
CA ARG A 73 -0.49 -2.98 7.50
C ARG A 73 0.61 -2.03 7.96
N THR A 74 0.51 -1.52 9.17
CA THR A 74 1.60 -0.78 9.80
C THR A 74 2.61 -1.71 10.47
N LEU A 75 3.86 -1.22 10.60
CA LEU A 75 4.94 -1.85 11.36
C LEU A 75 5.55 -0.81 12.30
N GLY A 76 5.71 -1.19 13.57
CA GLY A 76 6.26 -0.28 14.58
C GLY A 76 5.28 0.84 14.93
N ASP A 77 5.82 1.90 15.52
CA ASP A 77 5.04 2.97 16.15
C ASP A 77 5.78 4.31 16.10
N PHE A 78 5.07 5.38 16.42
CA PHE A 78 5.62 6.70 16.68
C PHE A 78 5.15 7.22 18.04
N ILE A 79 5.91 8.12 18.66
CA ILE A 79 5.49 8.82 19.86
C ILE A 79 4.55 9.94 19.44
N ASN A 80 3.32 9.95 19.96
CA ASN A 80 2.27 10.89 19.56
C ASN A 80 2.01 12.01 20.58
N SER A 81 2.86 12.12 21.62
CA SER A 81 2.77 13.20 22.59
C SER A 81 4.05 13.34 23.41
N PRO A 82 4.27 14.47 24.10
CA PRO A 82 5.41 14.66 25.00
C PRO A 82 5.42 13.72 26.20
N SER A 83 4.30 13.05 26.49
CA SER A 83 4.20 12.06 27.56
C SER A 83 4.85 10.72 27.23
N GLY A 84 5.19 10.49 25.95
CA GLY A 84 5.75 9.24 25.46
C GLY A 84 4.72 8.18 25.08
N SER A 85 3.42 8.53 25.03
CA SER A 85 2.40 7.67 24.42
C SER A 85 2.75 7.38 22.96
N THR A 86 2.46 6.16 22.51
CA THR A 86 2.71 5.73 21.14
C THR A 86 1.42 5.38 20.41
N ARG A 87 1.47 5.53 19.09
CA ARG A 87 0.44 5.11 18.14
C ARG A 87 1.10 4.36 16.98
N SER A 88 0.35 3.43 16.39
CA SER A 88 0.77 2.61 15.26
C SER A 88 -0.22 2.66 14.11
N ASP A 89 -1.23 3.53 14.15
CA ASP A 89 -2.19 3.68 13.06
C ASP A 89 -1.71 4.69 12.01
N ALA A 90 -1.85 4.32 10.73
CA ALA A 90 -1.65 5.17 9.57
C ALA A 90 -2.99 5.49 8.90
N VAL A 91 -2.94 6.48 8.02
CA VAL A 91 -4.02 6.82 7.11
C VAL A 91 -3.50 6.77 5.67
N GLY A 92 -4.27 6.15 4.79
CA GLY A 92 -3.97 6.00 3.36
C GLY A 92 -4.98 6.76 2.50
N LEU A 93 -4.53 7.26 1.36
CA LEU A 93 -5.38 7.92 0.37
C LEU A 93 -4.85 7.68 -1.04
N PHE A 94 -5.65 7.06 -1.90
CA PHE A 94 -5.31 6.94 -3.32
C PHE A 94 -5.56 8.26 -4.04
N SER A 95 -4.73 8.56 -5.03
CA SER A 95 -4.87 9.78 -5.82
C SER A 95 -4.49 9.60 -7.29
N ALA A 96 -5.17 10.33 -8.16
CA ALA A 96 -4.81 10.49 -9.55
C ALA A 96 -3.64 11.46 -9.79
N THR A 97 -3.25 12.26 -8.79
CA THR A 97 -2.18 13.27 -8.92
C THR A 97 -1.21 13.23 -7.74
N LEU A 98 0.03 13.67 -7.97
CA LEU A 98 1.03 13.87 -6.90
C LEU A 98 0.87 15.22 -6.18
N GLN A 99 -0.18 16.00 -6.48
CA GLN A 99 -0.33 17.34 -5.95
C GLN A 99 -0.68 17.29 -4.46
N LEU A 100 0.03 18.10 -3.67
CA LEU A 100 -0.25 18.33 -2.26
C LEU A 100 -0.42 19.83 -2.03
N LEU A 101 -1.58 20.24 -1.53
CA LEU A 101 -1.86 21.61 -1.12
C LEU A 101 -1.31 21.90 0.28
N GLY A 102 -1.33 23.18 0.66
CA GLY A 102 -0.89 23.64 1.98
C GLY A 102 -1.61 22.93 3.13
N SER A 103 -0.95 22.84 4.27
CA SER A 103 -1.46 22.12 5.46
C SER A 103 -2.77 22.65 6.00
N GLU A 104 -3.13 23.88 5.67
CA GLU A 104 -4.39 24.51 6.09
C GLU A 104 -5.58 24.14 5.18
N GLU A 105 -5.39 23.47 4.05
CA GLU A 105 -6.50 23.04 3.20
C GLU A 105 -7.16 21.77 3.77
N GLN A 106 -8.50 21.65 3.68
CA GLN A 106 -9.20 20.43 4.11
C GLN A 106 -8.81 19.25 3.21
N ASN A 107 -8.99 19.44 1.89
CA ASN A 107 -8.76 18.42 0.89
C ASN A 107 -7.40 18.67 0.24
N ARG A 108 -6.33 18.35 0.98
CA ARG A 108 -4.95 18.67 0.56
C ARG A 108 -4.49 17.88 -0.66
N VAL A 109 -5.17 16.81 -1.04
CA VAL A 109 -4.78 15.94 -2.16
C VAL A 109 -5.81 16.05 -3.27
N PRO A 110 -5.63 16.97 -4.24
CA PRO A 110 -6.46 17.02 -5.43
C PRO A 110 -6.37 15.71 -6.21
N GLY A 111 -7.53 15.17 -6.55
CA GLY A 111 -7.63 13.89 -7.24
C GLY A 111 -7.61 12.68 -6.29
N ALA A 112 -7.88 12.89 -5.00
CA ALA A 112 -8.30 11.84 -4.06
C ALA A 112 -9.34 10.90 -4.69
N ILE A 113 -9.19 9.60 -4.49
CA ILE A 113 -10.10 8.57 -4.98
C ILE A 113 -10.49 7.68 -3.81
N ASP A 114 -11.80 7.62 -3.56
CA ASP A 114 -12.40 6.81 -2.51
C ASP A 114 -12.04 5.33 -2.67
N ALA A 115 -11.58 4.72 -1.57
CA ALA A 115 -11.26 3.31 -1.49
C ALA A 115 -11.22 2.84 -0.04
N GLY A 116 -11.64 1.59 0.19
CA GLY A 116 -11.57 0.97 1.52
C GLY A 116 -12.73 1.37 2.42
N GLU A 117 -12.50 1.28 3.73
CA GLU A 117 -13.44 1.72 4.75
C GLU A 117 -13.01 3.09 5.27
N ASN A 118 -13.93 4.07 5.21
CA ASN A 118 -13.67 5.46 5.59
C ASN A 118 -13.15 5.56 7.02
N ARG A 119 -12.11 6.36 7.20
CA ARG A 119 -11.57 6.65 8.53
C ARG A 119 -12.04 8.02 9.00
N MET A 120 -13.04 8.02 9.90
CA MET A 120 -13.39 9.27 10.59
C MET A 120 -12.21 9.75 11.43
N THR A 121 -11.63 10.90 11.11
CA THR A 121 -10.48 11.47 11.84
C THR A 121 -10.91 12.49 12.90
N ASP A 122 -10.09 12.63 13.95
CA ASP A 122 -10.31 13.61 15.01
C ASP A 122 -9.92 15.01 14.52
N ASN A 123 -10.66 16.02 14.98
CA ASN A 123 -10.30 17.42 14.74
C ASN A 123 -8.89 17.75 15.24
N THR A 124 -8.28 18.79 14.67
CA THR A 124 -6.97 19.30 15.13
C THR A 124 -7.00 19.65 16.62
N PHE A 125 -5.90 19.36 17.33
CA PHE A 125 -5.79 19.63 18.77
C PHE A 125 -5.93 21.12 19.07
N GLU A 126 -5.19 21.93 18.31
CA GLU A 126 -5.33 23.39 18.33
C GLU A 126 -6.44 23.81 17.36
N GLY A 127 -7.29 24.75 17.77
CA GLY A 127 -8.33 25.32 16.90
C GLY A 127 -9.56 24.44 16.64
N ASN A 128 -9.51 23.13 16.95
CA ASN A 128 -10.63 22.19 16.76
C ASN A 128 -11.18 22.22 15.32
N LEU A 129 -10.27 22.21 14.33
CA LEU A 129 -10.61 22.23 12.91
C LEU A 129 -10.93 20.81 12.42
N PRO A 130 -11.95 20.62 11.57
CA PRO A 130 -12.19 19.31 10.97
C PRO A 130 -11.00 18.87 10.11
N THR A 131 -10.76 17.57 10.06
CA THR A 131 -9.63 16.94 9.36
C THR A 131 -10.06 15.82 8.42
N ASP A 132 -11.31 15.34 8.59
CA ASP A 132 -11.89 14.22 7.86
C ASP A 132 -11.87 14.37 6.34
N ILE A 133 -11.50 13.29 5.65
CA ILE A 133 -11.50 13.16 4.19
C ILE A 133 -12.28 11.90 3.86
N GLU A 134 -13.37 12.03 3.10
CA GLU A 134 -14.26 10.90 2.83
C GLU A 134 -13.58 9.78 2.03
N GLU A 135 -12.56 10.11 1.23
CA GLU A 135 -11.85 9.17 0.38
C GLU A 135 -10.69 8.41 1.08
N ASP A 136 -10.39 8.74 2.34
CA ASP A 136 -9.29 8.10 3.07
C ASP A 136 -9.68 6.75 3.70
N PHE A 137 -8.68 5.98 4.08
CA PHE A 137 -8.88 4.72 4.79
C PHE A 137 -7.86 4.50 5.90
N ARG A 138 -8.29 3.77 6.92
CA ARG A 138 -7.45 3.43 8.08
C ARG A 138 -6.53 2.27 7.76
N ILE A 139 -5.28 2.35 8.20
CA ILE A 139 -4.33 1.24 8.18
C ILE A 139 -3.83 1.03 9.62
N ASP A 140 -3.99 -0.17 10.15
CA ASP A 140 -3.50 -0.55 11.48
C ASP A 140 -2.47 -1.69 11.37
N GLU A 141 -2.07 -2.24 12.52
CA GLU A 141 -1.22 -3.44 12.60
C GLU A 141 -1.90 -4.69 12.02
N GLU A 142 -3.24 -4.73 12.08
CA GLU A 142 -4.03 -5.75 11.41
C GLU A 142 -4.05 -5.48 9.90
N THR A 143 -3.72 -6.51 9.12
CA THR A 143 -3.70 -6.43 7.67
C THR A 143 -5.09 -6.14 7.12
N ILE A 144 -5.20 -5.07 6.34
CA ILE A 144 -6.36 -4.79 5.51
C ILE A 144 -6.11 -5.23 4.07
N GLU A 145 -7.19 -5.54 3.37
CA GLU A 145 -7.19 -5.84 1.94
C GLU A 145 -7.88 -4.71 1.19
N ILE A 146 -7.17 -4.06 0.27
CA ILE A 146 -7.72 -2.95 -0.51
C ILE A 146 -7.40 -3.14 -2.00
N VAL A 147 -8.33 -2.77 -2.86
CA VAL A 147 -8.13 -2.84 -4.32
C VAL A 147 -7.73 -1.45 -4.81
N VAL A 148 -6.65 -1.38 -5.60
CA VAL A 148 -6.22 -0.13 -6.22
C VAL A 148 -7.33 0.38 -7.14
N PRO A 149 -7.93 1.56 -6.86
CA PRO A 149 -9.09 2.04 -7.60
C PRO A 149 -8.69 2.52 -9.00
N THR A 150 -9.67 2.58 -9.91
CA THR A 150 -9.44 3.06 -11.28
C THR A 150 -8.98 4.50 -11.28
N GLY A 151 -7.87 4.76 -11.99
CA GLY A 151 -7.30 6.11 -12.12
C GLY A 151 -6.34 6.50 -11.00
N ALA A 152 -6.13 5.65 -10.00
CA ALA A 152 -5.08 5.87 -9.01
C ALA A 152 -3.69 5.73 -9.66
N GLN A 153 -2.87 6.75 -9.47
CA GLN A 153 -1.47 6.78 -9.87
C GLN A 153 -0.54 6.86 -8.64
N TYR A 154 -1.08 7.32 -7.51
CA TYR A 154 -0.33 7.53 -6.28
C TYR A 154 -1.09 6.99 -5.07
N LEU A 155 -0.33 6.58 -4.04
CA LEU A 155 -0.83 6.32 -2.69
C LEU A 155 -0.11 7.25 -1.71
N PHE A 156 -0.88 8.06 -0.99
CA PHE A 156 -0.41 8.94 0.07
C PHE A 156 -0.52 8.21 1.40
N LEU A 157 0.52 8.29 2.23
CA LEU A 157 0.56 7.69 3.56
C LEU A 157 0.98 8.74 4.59
N GLY A 158 0.27 8.77 5.71
CA GLY A 158 0.61 9.59 6.88
C GLY A 158 0.05 8.99 8.15
N ASN A 159 0.13 9.73 9.25
CA ASN A 159 -0.59 9.43 10.48
C ASN A 159 -1.79 10.37 10.67
N ALA A 160 -2.73 9.94 11.51
CA ALA A 160 -3.95 10.67 11.86
C ALA A 160 -3.90 11.26 13.28
N ASP A 161 -2.73 11.75 13.72
CA ASP A 161 -2.65 12.49 14.98
C ASP A 161 -3.14 13.94 14.82
N SER A 162 -3.81 14.43 15.86
CA SER A 162 -4.43 15.76 15.89
C SER A 162 -3.43 16.90 16.04
N LYS A 163 -2.16 16.59 16.39
CA LYS A 163 -1.06 17.55 16.49
C LYS A 163 0.24 16.89 16.02
N GLN A 164 0.81 17.41 14.95
CA GLN A 164 2.01 16.80 14.36
C GLN A 164 3.30 17.30 15.03
N SER A 165 3.31 18.52 15.56
CA SER A 165 4.50 19.16 16.13
C SER A 165 5.06 18.48 17.38
N ASP A 166 4.25 17.71 18.11
CA ASP A 166 4.67 16.95 19.29
C ASP A 166 4.86 15.45 19.03
N ASN A 167 4.78 15.03 17.77
CA ASN A 167 5.14 13.68 17.36
C ASN A 167 6.66 13.53 17.23
N SER A 168 7.17 12.36 17.61
CA SER A 168 8.58 12.00 17.45
C SER A 168 8.79 10.52 17.14
N GLU A 169 9.95 10.18 16.58
CA GLU A 169 10.28 8.81 16.18
C GLU A 169 10.54 7.92 17.40
N THR A 170 10.08 6.66 17.35
CA THR A 170 10.61 5.60 18.23
C THR A 170 11.92 5.04 17.68
N ALA A 171 12.62 4.22 18.47
CA ALA A 171 13.83 3.54 18.02
C ALA A 171 13.54 2.53 16.90
N GLN A 172 12.35 1.91 16.94
CA GLN A 172 11.88 0.98 15.93
C GLN A 172 11.41 1.71 14.69
N GLY A 173 10.86 2.93 14.81
CA GLY A 173 10.32 3.75 13.74
C GLY A 173 8.97 3.23 13.21
N PHE A 174 8.23 4.14 12.58
CA PHE A 174 6.89 3.89 12.02
C PHE A 174 6.95 3.61 10.51
N ARG A 175 6.36 2.49 10.06
CA ARG A 175 6.37 2.07 8.65
C ARG A 175 5.02 1.52 8.22
N VAL A 176 4.81 1.47 6.91
CA VAL A 176 3.72 0.75 6.27
C VAL A 176 4.31 -0.33 5.36
N GLU A 177 3.86 -1.57 5.53
CA GLU A 177 4.15 -2.69 4.63
C GLU A 177 3.00 -2.82 3.64
N ILE A 178 3.33 -2.91 2.35
CA ILE A 178 2.38 -3.16 1.26
C ILE A 178 2.82 -4.45 0.58
N ARG A 179 1.90 -5.42 0.51
CA ARG A 179 2.11 -6.68 -0.20
C ARG A 179 1.17 -6.79 -1.39
N PHE A 180 1.70 -7.26 -2.51
CA PHE A 180 0.97 -7.41 -3.76
C PHE A 180 1.56 -8.56 -4.58
N PRO A 181 0.77 -9.18 -5.48
CA PRO A 181 1.28 -10.21 -6.38
C PRO A 181 2.41 -9.64 -7.25
N ALA A 182 3.48 -10.42 -7.44
CA ALA A 182 4.48 -10.13 -8.45
C ALA A 182 3.82 -10.18 -9.84
N ASP A 183 4.17 -9.23 -10.71
CA ASP A 183 3.78 -9.30 -12.11
C ASP A 183 4.42 -10.55 -12.75
N ASN A 184 3.60 -11.47 -13.24
CA ASN A 184 4.03 -12.62 -14.07
C ASN A 184 4.19 -12.24 -15.54
#